data_AF-A0A507F713-F1
#
_entry.id   AF-A0A507F713-F1
#
_cell.length_a   1.000
_cell.length_b   1.000
_cell.length_c   1.000
_cell.angle_alpha   90.00
_cell.angle_beta   90.00
_cell.angle_gamma   90.00
#
_symmetry.space_group_name_H-M   'P 1'
#
loop_
_entity.id
_entity.type
_entity.pdbx_description
1 polymer ?
#
loop_
_entity_poly.entity_id
_entity_poly.type
_entity_poly.pdbx_seq_one_letter_code
_entity_poly.pdbx_strand_id
1 'polypeptide(L)'
;MSSHLGIRLACLRQSPFVPASTSLLLWNVLPLRSLSTGQGPGTELVPRDGEHGTRGLGRIVGMVAEKVGVESNQFATGGLTLAVFGAVIASAGVLWRYLWEFLQKQLIVSAEFDSRDEAYSWLLSFLADHPMSQRTTRFSVTTSIKPGQKSDNEQGDAYLNLPRVYFLPSPGTHLFTFNKHILWLSRERAKPPAGGAPTASLERITINALGRNRKVLESLVRESQKLFIEKDRCRTVIYAADQYGNWRRIRSRPIRHLSTIVLDEGIKELVLKDVTEFLASERWYADRGIPYRRGYMFYGKPGTGKTSFVTALAGELKLNIYVISLANRGLTDEKLMVDTPPRCILLLEDIDAAFVSRTITGATTGAGQSNATIGTNVTFSGLLNAIDGVAAQEGRLVCMTTNHLEKLDPALIRPGRVDLKVLFDLATKYQARELFIQFYPHTNGEPPSVPGMLTLRADDLVQLAEAFAKKIPDRVLSMAQIQGFLMKYKSNPWEAVKKVDELLNAVQKGGADDVAPILKEL
;
A
#
# COMPACT_ATOMS: atom_id res chain seq x y z
N MET A 1 -48.74 41.47 17.24
CA MET A 1 -47.85 41.01 18.33
C MET A 1 -47.22 39.72 17.84
N SER A 2 -46.02 39.82 17.25
CA SER A 2 -44.76 39.26 17.80
C SER A 2 -44.70 37.75 17.60
N SER A 3 -43.69 37.09 17.03
CA SER A 3 -42.40 37.42 16.41
C SER A 3 -41.72 36.06 16.22
N HIS A 4 -41.25 35.70 15.03
CA HIS A 4 -39.99 34.98 14.83
C HIS A 4 -39.78 34.64 13.34
N LEU A 5 -39.06 35.54 12.68
CA LEU A 5 -38.45 35.32 11.37
C LEU A 5 -37.02 34.79 11.62
N GLY A 6 -36.82 33.49 11.46
CA GLY A 6 -35.54 32.80 11.65
C GLY A 6 -34.73 32.68 10.36
N ILE A 7 -33.86 33.66 10.18
CA ILE A 7 -32.62 33.72 9.41
C ILE A 7 -32.18 32.39 8.72
N ARG A 8 -32.27 32.36 7.37
CA ARG A 8 -31.46 31.47 6.50
C ARG A 8 -30.08 32.09 6.33
N LEU A 9 -29.06 31.59 7.04
CA LEU A 9 -27.67 31.93 6.76
C LEU A 9 -27.12 30.96 5.69
N ALA A 10 -26.88 31.51 4.50
CA ALA A 10 -26.16 30.86 3.43
C ALA A 10 -24.71 30.61 3.86
N CYS A 11 -24.28 29.35 3.75
CA CYS A 11 -22.90 28.94 3.97
C CYS A 11 -22.03 29.48 2.82
N LEU A 12 -21.45 30.66 3.02
CA LEU A 12 -20.46 31.27 2.13
C LEU A 12 -19.22 30.37 2.07
N ARG A 13 -18.96 29.84 0.87
CA ARG A 13 -17.69 29.22 0.46
C ARG A 13 -16.54 30.12 0.90
N GLN A 14 -15.73 29.63 1.84
CA GLN A 14 -14.39 30.14 2.06
C GLN A 14 -13.55 29.83 0.81
N SER A 15 -13.02 30.89 0.20
CA SER A 15 -12.00 30.86 -0.84
C SER A 15 -10.70 30.25 -0.30
N PRO A 16 -9.94 29.47 -1.09
CA PRO A 16 -8.62 29.05 -0.68
C PRO A 16 -7.67 30.27 -0.78
N PHE A 17 -7.07 30.60 0.35
CA PHE A 17 -6.02 31.60 0.50
C PHE A 17 -4.75 31.05 -0.16
N VAL A 18 -4.37 31.55 -1.35
CA VAL A 18 -3.08 31.25 -1.98
C VAL A 18 -2.05 32.28 -1.47
N PRO A 19 -0.95 31.88 -0.81
CA PRO A 19 0.05 32.82 -0.33
C PRO A 19 0.88 33.39 -1.48
N ALA A 20 1.20 34.69 -1.39
CA ALA A 20 1.84 35.52 -2.41
C ALA A 20 3.36 35.29 -2.60
N SER A 21 3.87 34.06 -2.49
CA SER A 21 5.33 33.81 -2.51
C SER A 21 5.91 33.36 -3.86
N THR A 22 5.12 33.25 -4.92
CA THR A 22 5.60 32.81 -6.25
C THR A 22 6.20 33.91 -7.13
N SER A 23 6.19 35.18 -6.69
CA SER A 23 6.56 36.31 -7.56
C SER A 23 8.03 36.74 -7.52
N LEU A 24 8.88 36.20 -6.64
CA LEU A 24 10.19 36.80 -6.33
C LEU A 24 11.43 36.12 -6.93
N LEU A 25 11.32 34.99 -7.63
CA LEU A 25 12.51 34.20 -8.04
C LEU A 25 12.95 34.36 -9.50
N LEU A 26 12.24 35.13 -10.33
CA LEU A 26 12.58 35.30 -11.75
C LEU A 26 13.47 36.52 -12.07
N TRP A 27 13.87 37.32 -11.07
CA TRP A 27 14.50 38.64 -11.32
C TRP A 27 15.93 38.86 -10.83
N ASN A 28 16.60 37.88 -10.21
CA ASN A 28 17.96 38.08 -9.69
C ASN A 28 18.99 37.14 -10.34
N VAL A 29 19.26 37.34 -11.63
CA VAL A 29 20.51 36.89 -12.26
C VAL A 29 20.92 37.93 -13.30
N LEU A 30 21.76 38.89 -12.91
CA LEU A 30 22.79 39.61 -13.71
C LEU A 30 23.42 40.72 -12.86
N PRO A 31 24.76 40.78 -12.69
CA PRO A 31 25.41 41.85 -11.92
C PRO A 31 25.89 42.96 -12.87
N LEU A 32 25.49 44.21 -12.62
CA LEU A 32 26.11 45.38 -13.26
C LEU A 32 26.85 46.23 -12.21
N ARG A 33 28.15 46.38 -12.48
CA ARG A 33 29.15 47.11 -11.71
C ARG A 33 28.89 48.62 -11.68
N SER A 34 29.36 49.21 -10.59
CA SER A 34 29.54 50.63 -10.29
C SER A 34 30.30 51.44 -11.35
N LEU A 35 29.93 52.73 -11.50
CA LEU A 35 30.87 53.82 -11.75
C LEU A 35 30.25 55.18 -11.33
N SER A 36 31.13 56.06 -10.88
CA SER A 36 30.93 57.21 -9.99
C SER A 36 30.79 58.57 -10.69
N THR A 37 30.10 59.50 -10.01
CA THR A 37 30.32 60.96 -9.88
C THR A 37 30.90 61.79 -11.04
N GLY A 38 30.17 62.86 -11.40
CA GLY A 38 30.68 64.08 -12.05
C GLY A 38 29.71 65.26 -11.84
N GLN A 39 30.21 66.38 -11.31
CA GLN A 39 29.48 67.63 -11.03
C GLN A 39 29.31 68.53 -12.28
N GLY A 40 28.09 69.07 -12.47
CA GLY A 40 27.68 70.42 -12.99
C GLY A 40 28.23 70.99 -14.31
N PRO A 41 27.71 72.14 -14.83
CA PRO A 41 26.58 72.97 -14.35
C PRO A 41 25.53 73.40 -15.42
N GLY A 42 24.37 73.84 -14.93
CA GLY A 42 23.46 74.89 -15.45
C GLY A 42 23.10 74.97 -16.95
N THR A 43 21.82 74.77 -17.28
CA THR A 43 21.12 75.57 -18.30
C THR A 43 19.60 75.41 -18.22
N GLU A 44 18.94 76.56 -18.05
CA GLU A 44 17.61 76.99 -18.49
C GLU A 44 16.43 76.02 -18.67
N LEU A 45 15.34 76.40 -17.99
CA LEU A 45 13.98 75.91 -18.11
C LEU A 45 13.41 76.16 -19.52
N VAL A 46 12.98 75.09 -20.19
CA VAL A 46 11.93 75.13 -21.22
C VAL A 46 10.97 73.97 -20.92
N PRO A 47 9.71 74.21 -20.52
CA PRO A 47 8.75 73.13 -20.40
C PRO A 47 8.27 72.74 -21.80
N ARG A 48 8.61 71.53 -22.25
CA ARG A 48 7.95 70.89 -23.39
C ARG A 48 6.70 70.19 -22.89
N ASP A 49 5.56 70.62 -23.43
CA ASP A 49 4.24 70.05 -23.19
C ASP A 49 4.20 68.54 -23.43
N GLY A 50 3.74 67.82 -22.41
CA GLY A 50 3.47 66.39 -22.43
C GLY A 50 2.05 66.08 -21.94
N GLU A 51 1.04 66.81 -22.44
CA GLU A 51 -0.37 66.57 -22.14
C GLU A 51 -0.95 65.44 -23.00
N HIS A 52 -0.74 64.17 -22.63
CA HIS A 52 -1.60 63.10 -23.19
C HIS A 52 -2.06 62.02 -22.19
N GLY A 53 -1.42 61.88 -21.02
CA GLY A 53 -1.83 60.89 -20.01
C GLY A 53 -2.87 61.37 -18.98
N THR A 54 -3.00 62.68 -18.77
CA THR A 54 -3.79 63.27 -17.66
C THR A 54 -5.25 63.59 -18.00
N ARG A 55 -5.60 63.65 -19.29
CA ARG A 55 -6.95 64.07 -19.76
C ARG A 55 -8.06 63.07 -19.43
N GLY A 56 -7.76 61.77 -19.35
CA GLY A 56 -8.76 60.74 -19.04
C GLY A 56 -9.14 60.69 -17.55
N LEU A 57 -8.14 60.76 -16.68
CA LEU A 57 -8.34 60.75 -15.22
C LEU A 57 -8.93 62.07 -14.73
N GLY A 58 -8.48 63.21 -15.26
CA GLY A 58 -9.05 64.53 -14.93
C GLY A 58 -10.55 64.64 -15.21
N ARG A 59 -11.04 63.97 -16.27
CA ARG A 59 -12.49 63.92 -16.58
C ARG A 59 -13.29 63.08 -15.59
N ILE A 60 -12.77 61.94 -15.16
CA ILE A 60 -13.44 61.07 -14.18
C ILE A 60 -13.44 61.72 -12.79
N VAL A 61 -12.31 62.33 -12.41
CA VAL A 61 -12.18 63.09 -11.16
C VAL A 61 -13.11 64.30 -11.15
N GLY A 62 -13.19 65.07 -12.26
CA GLY A 62 -14.11 66.20 -12.39
C GLY A 62 -15.58 65.78 -12.27
N MET A 63 -15.98 64.70 -12.96
CA MET A 63 -17.35 64.19 -12.93
C MET A 63 -17.77 63.64 -11.55
N VAL A 64 -16.82 63.14 -10.75
CA VAL A 64 -17.06 62.69 -9.37
C VAL A 64 -17.02 63.88 -8.40
N ALA A 65 -16.16 64.87 -8.60
CA ALA A 65 -16.07 66.09 -7.79
C ALA A 65 -17.34 66.95 -7.90
N GLU A 66 -17.90 67.06 -9.11
CA GLU A 66 -19.17 67.74 -9.42
C GLU A 66 -20.34 67.07 -8.69
N LYS A 67 -20.37 65.74 -8.66
CA LYS A 67 -21.45 64.96 -8.03
C LYS A 67 -21.38 64.91 -6.49
N VAL A 68 -20.19 65.19 -5.91
CA VAL A 68 -19.95 65.20 -4.46
C VAL A 68 -19.90 66.65 -3.91
N GLY A 69 -19.93 67.66 -4.78
CA GLY A 69 -20.07 69.08 -4.40
C GLY A 69 -18.81 69.74 -3.84
N VAL A 70 -17.61 69.33 -4.29
CA VAL A 70 -16.33 69.71 -3.66
C VAL A 70 -15.43 70.56 -4.58
N GLU A 71 -16.00 71.18 -5.61
CA GLU A 71 -15.25 71.88 -6.67
C GLU A 71 -14.41 73.08 -6.19
N SER A 72 -14.75 73.67 -5.05
CA SER A 72 -14.11 74.90 -4.55
C SER A 72 -12.88 74.68 -3.66
N ASN A 73 -12.55 73.44 -3.27
CA ASN A 73 -11.41 73.17 -2.37
C ASN A 73 -10.33 72.33 -3.08
N GLN A 74 -9.22 72.99 -3.42
CA GLN A 74 -8.09 72.37 -4.12
C GLN A 74 -7.47 71.21 -3.32
N PHE A 75 -7.45 71.28 -1.99
CA PHE A 75 -6.95 70.19 -1.14
C PHE A 75 -7.87 68.96 -1.19
N ALA A 76 -9.19 69.17 -1.23
CA ALA A 76 -10.15 68.08 -1.30
C ALA A 76 -10.21 67.45 -2.71
N THR A 77 -10.01 68.25 -3.76
CA THR A 77 -9.87 67.77 -5.14
C THR A 77 -8.60 66.93 -5.31
N GLY A 78 -7.48 67.32 -4.67
CA GLY A 78 -6.26 66.51 -4.59
C GLY A 78 -6.48 65.16 -3.88
N GLY A 79 -7.23 65.16 -2.77
CA GLY A 79 -7.64 63.94 -2.06
C GLY A 79 -8.55 63.02 -2.89
N LEU A 80 -9.52 63.58 -3.62
CA LEU A 80 -10.40 62.83 -4.51
C LEU A 80 -9.63 62.22 -5.70
N THR A 81 -8.68 62.96 -6.25
CA THR A 81 -7.79 62.47 -7.32
C THR A 81 -7.00 61.25 -6.86
N LEU A 82 -6.41 61.31 -5.67
CA LEU A 82 -5.71 60.17 -5.07
C LEU A 82 -6.65 58.99 -4.78
N ALA A 83 -7.88 59.25 -4.33
CA ALA A 83 -8.88 58.20 -4.08
C ALA A 83 -9.31 57.50 -5.37
N VAL A 84 -9.59 58.25 -6.45
CA VAL A 84 -9.93 57.69 -7.77
C VAL A 84 -8.74 56.91 -8.34
N PHE A 85 -7.54 57.47 -8.24
CA PHE A 85 -6.32 56.79 -8.70
C PHE A 85 -6.07 55.49 -7.93
N GLY A 86 -6.25 55.51 -6.61
CA GLY A 86 -6.20 54.32 -5.75
C GLY A 86 -7.25 53.28 -6.14
N ALA A 87 -8.48 53.71 -6.43
CA ALA A 87 -9.55 52.81 -6.89
C ALA A 87 -9.25 52.18 -8.26
N VAL A 88 -8.64 52.94 -9.18
CA VAL A 88 -8.22 52.42 -10.49
C VAL A 88 -7.10 51.39 -10.34
N ILE A 89 -6.08 51.67 -9.51
CA ILE A 89 -5.00 50.71 -9.24
C ILE A 89 -5.54 49.45 -8.57
N ALA A 90 -6.43 49.58 -7.59
CA ALA A 90 -7.07 48.45 -6.93
C ALA A 90 -7.89 47.61 -7.93
N SER A 91 -8.64 48.26 -8.81
CA SER A 91 -9.43 47.60 -9.85
C SER A 91 -8.55 46.90 -10.88
N ALA A 92 -7.44 47.51 -11.28
CA ALA A 92 -6.45 46.91 -12.17
C ALA A 92 -5.78 45.68 -11.53
N GLY A 93 -5.46 45.74 -10.24
CA GLY A 93 -4.92 44.60 -9.49
C GLY A 93 -5.91 43.43 -9.41
N VAL A 94 -7.20 43.72 -9.20
CA VAL A 94 -8.26 42.70 -9.20
C VAL A 94 -8.44 42.09 -10.59
N LEU A 95 -8.48 42.92 -11.65
CA LEU A 95 -8.59 42.45 -13.03
C LEU A 95 -7.38 41.60 -13.43
N TRP A 96 -6.17 42.02 -13.06
CA TRP A 96 -4.95 41.27 -13.30
C TRP A 96 -4.99 39.90 -12.62
N ARG A 97 -5.47 39.82 -11.38
CA ARG A 97 -5.65 38.55 -10.68
C ARG A 97 -6.63 37.63 -11.42
N TYR A 98 -7.78 38.15 -11.86
CA TYR A 98 -8.75 37.36 -12.64
C TYR A 98 -8.18 36.90 -13.99
N LEU A 99 -7.47 37.78 -14.69
CA LEU A 99 -6.83 37.44 -15.96
C LEU A 99 -5.74 36.38 -15.77
N TRP A 100 -4.95 36.50 -14.71
CA TRP A 100 -3.92 35.54 -14.36
C TRP A 100 -4.51 34.17 -14.03
N GLU A 101 -5.56 34.11 -13.20
CA GLU A 101 -6.28 32.87 -12.91
C GLU A 101 -6.89 32.24 -14.17
N PHE A 102 -7.42 33.07 -15.08
CA PHE A 102 -7.95 32.59 -16.36
C PHE A 102 -6.85 31.98 -17.24
N LEU A 103 -5.70 32.66 -17.36
CA LEU A 103 -4.56 32.17 -18.11
C LEU A 103 -4.01 30.87 -17.52
N GLN A 104 -3.91 30.78 -16.18
CA GLN A 104 -3.49 29.57 -15.50
C GLN A 104 -4.42 28.40 -15.83
N LYS A 105 -5.75 28.59 -15.76
CA LYS A 105 -6.73 27.55 -16.09
C LYS A 105 -6.68 27.10 -17.57
N GLN A 106 -6.22 27.96 -18.47
CA GLN A 106 -6.20 27.71 -19.92
C GLN A 106 -4.86 27.17 -20.43
N LEU A 107 -3.76 27.41 -19.72
CA LEU A 107 -2.39 27.08 -20.15
C LEU A 107 -1.71 26.04 -19.27
N ILE A 108 -2.30 25.68 -18.14
CA ILE A 108 -1.72 24.73 -17.19
C ILE A 108 -2.70 23.58 -17.01
N VAL A 109 -2.19 22.36 -17.15
CA VAL A 109 -2.90 21.16 -16.72
C VAL A 109 -2.37 20.76 -15.35
N SER A 110 -3.27 20.52 -14.40
CA SER A 110 -2.97 20.15 -13.03
C SER A 110 -3.57 18.78 -12.70
N ALA A 111 -2.80 17.92 -12.04
CA ALA A 111 -3.26 16.66 -11.48
C ALA A 111 -3.07 16.68 -9.96
N GLU A 112 -4.13 16.36 -9.21
CA GLU A 112 -4.12 16.32 -7.75
C GLU A 112 -4.14 14.88 -7.24
N PHE A 113 -3.29 14.59 -6.25
CA PHE A 113 -3.15 13.30 -5.61
C PHE A 113 -3.30 13.46 -4.09
N ASP A 114 -4.23 12.73 -3.51
CA ASP A 114 -4.51 12.71 -2.07
C ASP A 114 -3.80 11.54 -1.40
N SER A 115 -3.18 11.77 -0.24
CA SER A 115 -2.57 10.75 0.63
C SER A 115 -3.43 9.51 0.95
N ARG A 116 -4.76 9.60 0.80
CA ARG A 116 -5.70 8.49 1.00
C ARG A 116 -5.73 7.50 -0.16
N ASP A 117 -5.27 7.90 -1.34
CA ASP A 117 -5.28 7.09 -2.56
C ASP A 117 -3.95 6.31 -2.73
N GLU A 118 -4.01 5.15 -3.38
CA GLU A 118 -2.82 4.40 -3.77
C GLU A 118 -1.99 5.13 -4.83
N ALA A 119 -2.63 5.91 -5.70
CA ALA A 119 -1.94 6.71 -6.72
C ALA A 119 -0.90 7.66 -6.11
N TYR A 120 -1.15 8.18 -4.90
CA TYR A 120 -0.19 8.97 -4.14
C TYR A 120 1.09 8.18 -3.83
N SER A 121 0.94 6.92 -3.44
CA SER A 121 2.07 6.04 -3.10
C SER A 121 2.90 5.68 -4.33
N TRP A 122 2.25 5.45 -5.47
CA TRP A 122 2.94 5.18 -6.74
C TRP A 122 3.80 6.37 -7.15
N LEU A 123 3.22 7.55 -7.10
CA LEU A 123 3.89 8.79 -7.44
C LEU A 123 5.03 9.10 -6.47
N LEU A 124 4.83 8.91 -5.17
CA LEU A 124 5.84 9.17 -4.17
C LEU A 124 7.04 8.21 -4.31
N SER A 125 6.78 6.93 -4.65
CA SER A 125 7.83 5.97 -4.98
C SER A 125 8.61 6.35 -6.24
N PHE A 126 7.91 6.84 -7.27
CA PHE A 126 8.55 7.35 -8.48
C PHE A 126 9.43 8.57 -8.18
N LEU A 127 8.91 9.54 -7.43
CA LEU A 127 9.63 10.75 -7.05
C LEU A 127 10.85 10.47 -6.19
N ALA A 128 10.81 9.47 -5.31
CA ALA A 128 11.94 9.06 -4.48
C ALA A 128 13.14 8.57 -5.32
N ASP A 129 12.86 7.80 -6.36
CA ASP A 129 13.90 7.25 -7.25
C ASP A 129 14.27 8.24 -8.37
N HIS A 130 13.43 9.24 -8.64
CA HIS A 130 13.68 10.21 -9.68
C HIS A 130 14.94 11.04 -9.40
N PRO A 131 15.79 11.33 -10.40
CA PRO A 131 17.02 12.13 -10.23
C PRO A 131 16.81 13.50 -9.59
N MET A 132 15.59 14.03 -9.64
CA MET A 132 15.23 15.27 -8.94
C MET A 132 15.49 15.15 -7.43
N SER A 133 15.08 14.04 -6.79
CA SER A 133 15.17 13.92 -5.33
C SER A 133 16.60 13.96 -4.82
N GLN A 134 17.54 13.44 -5.61
CA GLN A 134 18.98 13.48 -5.31
C GLN A 134 19.59 14.89 -5.47
N ARG A 135 18.94 15.78 -6.24
CA ARG A 135 19.41 17.15 -6.51
C ARG A 135 18.73 18.21 -5.65
N THR A 136 17.58 17.90 -5.03
CA THR A 136 16.84 18.87 -4.22
C THR A 136 17.59 19.22 -2.94
N THR A 137 17.76 20.51 -2.67
CA THR A 137 18.39 21.01 -1.44
C THR A 137 17.49 20.87 -0.21
N ARG A 138 16.16 20.83 -0.43
CA ARG A 138 15.17 20.62 0.63
C ARG A 138 14.47 19.29 0.43
N PHE A 139 14.76 18.34 1.31
CA PHE A 139 14.18 17.01 1.28
C PHE A 139 13.49 16.67 2.61
N SER A 140 12.42 15.91 2.53
CA SER A 140 11.78 15.22 3.64
C SER A 140 12.32 13.80 3.69
N VAL A 141 12.68 13.35 4.89
CA VAL A 141 13.09 11.98 5.14
C VAL A 141 11.87 11.21 5.64
N THR A 142 11.58 10.06 5.04
CA THR A 142 10.55 9.15 5.54
C THR A 142 11.06 7.71 5.51
N THR A 143 10.64 6.90 6.48
CA THR A 143 10.89 5.46 6.49
C THR A 143 9.80 4.68 5.75
N SER A 144 8.68 5.34 5.40
CA SER A 144 7.57 4.70 4.69
C SER A 144 6.96 5.60 3.63
N ILE A 145 6.66 5.01 2.47
CA ILE A 145 5.97 5.65 1.35
C ILE A 145 4.45 5.72 1.61
N LYS A 146 3.89 4.80 2.40
CA LYS A 146 2.47 4.78 2.76
C LYS A 146 2.25 5.36 4.17
N PRO A 147 1.43 6.42 4.33
CA PRO A 147 1.08 6.94 5.66
C PRO A 147 0.46 5.83 6.53
N GLY A 148 0.99 5.62 7.73
CA GLY A 148 0.46 4.63 8.68
C GLY A 148 0.89 3.18 8.45
N GLN A 149 1.72 2.90 7.44
CA GLN A 149 2.34 1.60 7.25
C GLN A 149 3.76 1.61 7.85
N LYS A 150 4.04 0.76 8.84
CA LYS A 150 5.42 0.51 9.27
C LYS A 150 6.16 -0.16 8.10
N SER A 151 7.34 0.34 7.74
CA SER A 151 8.17 -0.38 6.79
C SER A 151 8.53 -1.73 7.40
N ASP A 152 8.16 -2.83 6.75
CA ASP A 152 8.81 -4.11 7.00
C ASP A 152 10.31 -3.87 6.80
N ASN A 153 11.10 -4.08 7.86
CA ASN A 153 12.54 -3.81 7.92
C ASN A 153 13.38 -4.67 6.93
N GLU A 154 12.73 -5.40 6.03
CA GLU A 154 13.31 -6.43 5.18
C GLU A 154 14.02 -5.88 3.92
N GLN A 155 14.10 -4.56 3.76
CA GLN A 155 14.79 -3.87 2.65
C GLN A 155 15.82 -2.84 3.09
N GLY A 156 16.24 -2.91 4.35
CA GLY A 156 17.51 -2.32 4.76
C GLY A 156 18.67 -2.99 4.06
N ASP A 157 19.85 -2.35 4.10
CA ASP A 157 21.10 -3.07 3.90
C ASP A 157 21.09 -4.28 4.86
N ALA A 158 20.96 -5.49 4.30
CA ALA A 158 20.81 -6.74 5.06
C ALA A 158 22.00 -6.99 6.01
N TYR A 159 23.13 -6.31 5.77
CA TYR A 159 24.32 -6.32 6.61
C TYR A 159 24.24 -5.38 7.82
N LEU A 160 23.41 -4.33 7.76
CA LEU A 160 23.34 -3.27 8.79
C LEU A 160 21.99 -3.20 9.53
N ASN A 161 20.97 -3.97 9.10
CA ASN A 161 19.61 -3.95 9.69
C ASN A 161 18.99 -2.54 9.79
N LEU A 162 19.36 -1.64 8.87
CA LEU A 162 18.88 -0.25 8.87
C LEU A 162 17.54 -0.15 8.14
N PRO A 163 16.50 0.49 8.70
CA PRO A 163 15.25 0.70 7.98
C PRO A 163 15.49 1.46 6.68
N ARG A 164 14.81 1.06 5.60
CA ARG A 164 14.91 1.76 4.32
C ARG A 164 14.45 3.21 4.48
N VAL A 165 15.30 4.12 4.04
CA VAL A 165 15.04 5.56 4.09
C VAL A 165 14.72 6.05 2.68
N TYR A 166 13.60 6.76 2.54
CA TYR A 166 13.24 7.47 1.34
C TYR A 166 13.53 8.95 1.53
N PHE A 167 14.33 9.49 0.60
CA PHE A 167 14.55 10.91 0.47
C PHE A 167 13.52 11.43 -0.53
N LEU A 168 12.66 12.32 -0.07
CA LEU A 168 11.55 12.87 -0.84
C LEU A 168 11.69 14.39 -0.93
N PRO A 169 11.12 15.06 -1.93
CA PRO A 169 10.99 16.51 -1.90
C PRO A 169 10.23 16.97 -0.64
N SER A 170 10.74 18.01 0.03
CA SER A 170 10.07 18.61 1.19
C SER A 170 8.70 19.20 0.80
N PRO A 171 7.77 19.46 1.74
CA PRO A 171 6.61 20.30 1.45
C PRO A 171 7.05 21.64 0.82
N GLY A 172 6.31 22.09 -0.20
CA GLY A 172 6.66 23.23 -1.06
C GLY A 172 6.66 22.90 -2.55
N THR A 173 7.17 23.83 -3.35
CA THR A 173 7.22 23.73 -4.81
C THR A 173 8.59 23.27 -5.30
N HIS A 174 8.60 22.28 -6.20
CA HIS A 174 9.79 21.70 -6.81
C HIS A 174 9.63 21.59 -8.31
N LEU A 175 10.71 21.78 -9.06
CA LEU A 175 10.73 21.67 -10.52
C LEU A 175 11.46 20.40 -10.93
N PHE A 176 10.90 19.67 -11.88
CA PHE A 176 11.57 18.53 -12.51
C PHE A 176 11.21 18.40 -13.97
N THR A 177 12.01 17.61 -14.67
CA THR A 177 11.79 17.30 -16.08
C THR A 177 11.32 15.87 -16.21
N PHE A 178 10.32 15.65 -17.07
CA PHE A 178 9.79 14.33 -17.40
C PHE A 178 9.45 14.29 -18.89
N ASN A 179 9.97 13.31 -19.63
CA ASN A 179 9.79 13.20 -21.08
C ASN A 179 10.05 14.51 -21.85
N LYS A 180 11.11 15.25 -21.45
CA LYS A 180 11.49 16.57 -21.98
C LYS A 180 10.50 17.71 -21.68
N HIS A 181 9.47 17.48 -20.88
CA HIS A 181 8.57 18.52 -20.38
C HIS A 181 8.99 18.98 -18.98
N ILE A 182 8.89 20.28 -18.73
CA ILE A 182 9.11 20.85 -17.39
C ILE A 182 7.79 20.75 -16.62
N LEU A 183 7.85 20.07 -15.48
CA LEU A 183 6.76 19.89 -14.53
C LEU A 183 7.12 20.59 -13.22
N TRP A 184 6.12 21.12 -12.53
CA TRP A 184 6.29 21.57 -11.15
C TRP A 184 5.34 20.86 -10.20
N LEU A 185 5.94 20.35 -9.13
CA LEU A 185 5.33 19.61 -8.05
C LEU A 185 5.08 20.58 -6.89
N SER A 186 3.84 20.70 -6.43
CA SER A 186 3.51 21.32 -5.15
C SER A 186 3.11 20.24 -4.15
N ARG A 187 3.79 20.17 -3.01
CA ARG A 187 3.44 19.28 -1.91
C ARG A 187 2.96 20.10 -0.71
N GLU A 188 1.73 19.87 -0.30
CA GLU A 188 1.07 20.57 0.80
C GLU A 188 0.66 19.60 1.90
N ARG A 189 0.78 20.04 3.16
CA ARG A 189 0.27 19.32 4.33
C ARG A 189 -0.90 20.10 4.91
N ALA A 190 -2.07 19.51 4.93
CA ALA A 190 -3.22 20.11 5.60
C ALA A 190 -2.92 20.22 7.10
N LYS A 191 -3.12 21.41 7.67
CA LYS A 191 -3.10 21.57 9.11
C LYS A 191 -4.31 20.81 9.69
N PRO A 192 -4.15 20.02 10.76
CA PRO A 192 -5.29 19.38 11.39
C PRO A 192 -6.28 20.46 11.85
N PRO A 193 -7.60 20.21 11.77
CA PRO A 193 -8.61 21.13 12.29
C PRO A 193 -8.34 21.39 13.78
N ALA A 194 -8.43 22.65 14.20
CA ALA A 194 -8.18 23.05 15.57
C ALA A 194 -9.09 22.25 16.53
N GLY A 195 -8.50 21.46 17.43
CA GLY A 195 -9.20 20.64 18.42
C GLY A 195 -9.45 19.18 18.03
N GLY A 196 -9.02 18.73 16.85
CA GLY A 196 -9.10 17.31 16.48
C GLY A 196 -7.98 16.45 17.12
N ALA A 197 -8.28 15.17 17.36
CA ALA A 197 -7.25 14.17 17.69
C ALA A 197 -6.12 14.20 16.64
N PRO A 198 -4.86 13.87 17.01
CA PRO A 198 -3.70 13.84 16.11
C PRO A 198 -3.86 12.71 15.08
N THR A 199 -4.79 12.89 14.17
CA THR A 199 -5.01 12.05 13.00
C THR A 199 -4.02 12.49 11.95
N ALA A 200 -3.52 11.52 11.17
CA ALA A 200 -2.47 11.73 10.17
C ALA A 200 -2.78 12.97 9.32
N SER A 201 -1.85 13.92 9.25
CA SER A 201 -2.00 15.11 8.43
C SER A 201 -2.21 14.71 6.98
N LEU A 202 -3.34 15.12 6.40
CA LEU A 202 -3.62 14.85 4.99
C LEU A 202 -2.54 15.54 4.15
N GLU A 203 -1.86 14.76 3.33
CA GLU A 203 -0.88 15.28 2.38
C GLU A 203 -1.51 15.33 0.98
N ARG A 204 -1.27 16.43 0.27
CA ARG A 204 -1.69 16.59 -1.12
C ARG A 204 -0.46 16.85 -1.97
N ILE A 205 -0.39 16.15 -3.10
CA ILE A 205 0.57 16.42 -4.15
C ILE A 205 -0.20 16.94 -5.37
N THR A 206 0.20 18.10 -5.87
CA THR A 206 -0.31 18.66 -7.13
C THR A 206 0.83 18.74 -8.13
N ILE A 207 0.69 18.06 -9.27
CA ILE A 207 1.64 18.16 -10.38
C ILE A 207 1.02 19.00 -11.46
N ASN A 208 1.78 19.99 -11.92
CA ASN A 208 1.36 20.90 -12.96
C ASN A 208 2.31 20.78 -14.16
N ALA A 209 1.73 20.81 -15.35
CA ALA A 209 2.44 20.80 -16.62
C ALA A 209 2.10 22.07 -17.41
N LEU A 210 3.10 22.63 -18.08
CA LEU A 210 2.88 23.72 -19.04
C LEU A 210 2.28 23.16 -20.34
N GLY A 211 1.19 23.77 -20.80
CA GLY A 211 0.48 23.42 -22.02
C GLY A 211 -0.90 22.84 -21.73
N ARG A 212 -1.65 22.55 -22.81
CA ARG A 212 -3.03 22.01 -22.75
C ARG A 212 -3.10 20.48 -22.80
N ASN A 213 -1.97 19.81 -23.02
CA ASN A 213 -1.96 18.37 -23.27
C ASN A 213 -1.86 17.57 -21.97
N ARG A 214 -2.97 16.97 -21.55
CA ARG A 214 -3.02 16.09 -20.37
C ARG A 214 -2.23 14.79 -20.51
N LYS A 215 -1.88 14.38 -21.75
CA LYS A 215 -1.18 13.09 -22.01
C LYS A 215 0.14 12.98 -21.26
N VAL A 216 0.83 14.10 -21.00
CA VAL A 216 2.09 14.09 -20.25
C VAL A 216 1.86 13.62 -18.81
N LEU A 217 0.86 14.17 -18.12
CA LEU A 217 0.51 13.76 -16.76
C LEU A 217 -0.06 12.34 -16.73
N GLU A 218 -0.89 11.96 -17.70
CA GLU A 218 -1.39 10.59 -17.82
C GLU A 218 -0.24 9.58 -18.00
N SER A 219 0.76 9.91 -18.83
CA SER A 219 1.93 9.07 -19.03
C SER A 219 2.79 8.96 -17.77
N LEU A 220 2.94 10.05 -17.01
CA LEU A 220 3.64 10.06 -15.73
C LEU A 220 2.97 9.13 -14.71
N VAL A 221 1.64 9.19 -14.60
CA VAL A 221 0.88 8.33 -13.67
C VAL A 221 1.00 6.87 -14.09
N ARG A 222 0.83 6.56 -15.39
CA ARG A 222 0.96 5.19 -15.89
C ARG A 222 2.36 4.61 -15.71
N GLU A 223 3.40 5.42 -15.91
CA GLU A 223 4.77 5.00 -15.70
C GLU A 223 5.07 4.78 -14.21
N SER A 224 4.63 5.70 -13.35
CA SER A 224 4.73 5.56 -11.90
C SER A 224 4.03 4.30 -11.41
N GLN A 225 2.81 4.05 -11.91
CA GLN A 225 2.05 2.83 -11.62
C GLN A 225 2.80 1.58 -12.08
N LYS A 226 3.31 1.56 -13.32
CA LYS A 226 4.04 0.43 -13.87
C LYS A 226 5.30 0.11 -13.05
N LEU A 227 6.11 1.12 -12.74
CA LEU A 227 7.33 0.97 -11.95
C LEU A 227 7.03 0.50 -10.52
N PHE A 228 5.94 1.01 -9.92
CA PHE A 228 5.49 0.57 -8.60
C PHE A 228 5.07 -0.90 -8.63
N ILE A 229 4.26 -1.30 -9.61
CA ILE A 229 3.84 -2.70 -9.78
C ILE A 229 5.04 -3.59 -10.06
N GLU A 230 5.99 -3.18 -10.89
CA GLU A 230 7.20 -3.96 -11.18
C GLU A 230 8.08 -4.20 -9.95
N LYS A 231 8.18 -3.24 -9.03
CA LYS A 231 8.83 -3.46 -7.74
C LYS A 231 8.09 -4.46 -6.86
N ASP A 232 6.76 -4.47 -6.94
CA ASP A 232 5.92 -5.42 -6.21
C ASP A 232 5.76 -6.78 -6.93
N ARG A 233 6.13 -6.91 -8.23
CA ARG A 233 5.99 -8.17 -9.01
C ARG A 233 6.77 -9.36 -8.46
N CYS A 234 7.87 -9.10 -7.75
CA CYS A 234 8.68 -10.15 -7.13
C CYS A 234 8.20 -10.48 -5.71
N ARG A 235 7.05 -9.97 -5.30
CA ARG A 235 6.54 -10.08 -3.94
C ARG A 235 5.07 -10.49 -3.90
N THR A 236 4.74 -11.31 -2.91
CA THR A 236 3.37 -11.60 -2.54
C THR A 236 2.95 -10.59 -1.47
N VAL A 237 1.94 -9.78 -1.79
CA VAL A 237 1.40 -8.79 -0.86
C VAL A 237 0.30 -9.43 -0.01
N ILE A 238 0.41 -9.25 1.31
CA ILE A 238 -0.54 -9.79 2.28
C ILE A 238 -1.33 -8.63 2.90
N TYR A 239 -2.64 -8.69 2.71
CA TYR A 239 -3.62 -7.80 3.32
C TYR A 239 -4.29 -8.52 4.48
N ALA A 240 -4.62 -7.79 5.55
CA ALA A 240 -5.58 -8.28 6.52
C ALA A 240 -6.60 -7.19 6.86
N ALA A 241 -7.77 -7.65 7.29
CA ALA A 241 -8.85 -6.78 7.67
C ALA A 241 -8.54 -6.11 9.01
N ASP A 242 -8.70 -4.79 9.08
CA ASP A 242 -8.68 -4.06 10.35
C ASP A 242 -9.99 -4.27 11.14
N GLN A 243 -10.04 -3.75 12.37
CA GLN A 243 -11.25 -3.83 13.22
C GLN A 243 -12.49 -3.12 12.64
N TYR A 244 -12.31 -2.33 11.58
CA TYR A 244 -13.37 -1.63 10.87
C TYR A 244 -13.78 -2.34 9.58
N GLY A 245 -13.14 -3.45 9.23
CA GLY A 245 -13.41 -4.19 8.00
C GLY A 245 -12.70 -3.62 6.77
N ASN A 246 -11.72 -2.71 6.92
CA ASN A 246 -10.94 -2.22 5.79
C ASN A 246 -9.70 -3.07 5.58
N TRP A 247 -9.40 -3.41 4.33
CA TRP A 247 -8.18 -4.11 3.97
C TRP A 247 -6.95 -3.20 4.11
N ARG A 248 -6.00 -3.62 4.94
CA ARG A 248 -4.70 -2.97 5.05
C ARG A 248 -3.60 -3.93 4.64
N ARG A 249 -2.65 -3.46 3.84
CA ARG A 249 -1.42 -4.20 3.54
C ARG A 249 -0.63 -4.33 4.83
N ILE A 250 -0.53 -5.54 5.37
CA ILE A 250 0.20 -5.82 6.61
C ILE A 250 1.65 -6.16 6.30
N ARG A 251 1.87 -6.98 5.27
CA ARG A 251 3.21 -7.48 4.94
C ARG A 251 3.41 -7.61 3.45
N SER A 252 4.66 -7.54 3.01
CA SER A 252 5.08 -7.99 1.68
C SER A 252 6.19 -9.02 1.83
N ARG A 253 6.02 -10.22 1.27
CA ARG A 253 7.08 -11.25 1.28
C ARG A 253 7.63 -11.46 -0.13
N PRO A 254 8.92 -11.81 -0.30
CA PRO A 254 9.40 -12.28 -1.59
C PRO A 254 8.57 -13.49 -2.05
N ILE A 255 8.39 -13.62 -3.37
CA ILE A 255 7.68 -14.78 -3.92
C ILE A 255 8.37 -16.06 -3.48
N ARG A 256 7.60 -16.94 -2.83
CA ARG A 256 8.04 -18.28 -2.52
C ARG A 256 7.69 -19.18 -3.70
N HIS A 257 8.69 -19.70 -4.39
CA HIS A 257 8.46 -20.63 -5.50
C HIS A 257 7.76 -21.91 -5.00
N LEU A 258 6.81 -22.42 -5.79
CA LEU A 258 6.07 -23.65 -5.49
C LEU A 258 7.01 -24.86 -5.32
N SER A 259 8.14 -24.84 -6.03
CA SER A 259 9.19 -25.87 -5.92
C SER A 259 9.71 -26.03 -4.50
N THR A 260 9.80 -24.96 -3.70
CA THR A 260 10.32 -24.98 -2.32
C THR A 260 9.41 -25.68 -1.30
N ILE A 261 8.24 -26.15 -1.75
CA ILE A 261 7.28 -26.87 -0.92
C ILE A 261 7.18 -28.30 -1.44
N VAL A 262 7.41 -29.22 -0.53
CA VAL A 262 7.38 -30.65 -0.79
C VAL A 262 6.07 -31.21 -0.25
N LEU A 263 5.19 -31.61 -1.16
CA LEU A 263 3.97 -32.36 -0.88
C LEU A 263 4.11 -33.77 -1.48
N ASP A 264 3.16 -34.65 -1.17
CA ASP A 264 3.08 -35.96 -1.82
C ASP A 264 2.91 -35.81 -3.34
N GLU A 265 3.30 -36.87 -4.07
CA GLU A 265 3.33 -36.89 -5.54
C GLU A 265 1.96 -36.56 -6.14
N GLY A 266 1.94 -35.65 -7.13
CA GLY A 266 0.75 -35.28 -7.89
C GLY A 266 -0.19 -34.28 -7.21
N ILE A 267 -0.07 -34.05 -5.89
CA ILE A 267 -0.96 -33.11 -5.18
C ILE A 267 -0.72 -31.66 -5.65
N LYS A 268 0.56 -31.28 -5.82
CA LYS A 268 0.92 -29.92 -6.26
C LYS A 268 0.36 -29.62 -7.65
N GLU A 269 0.56 -30.56 -8.56
CA GLU A 269 0.15 -30.48 -9.96
C GLU A 269 -1.37 -30.46 -10.08
N LEU A 270 -2.07 -31.27 -9.27
CA LEU A 270 -3.53 -31.31 -9.22
C LEU A 270 -4.11 -29.96 -8.81
N VAL A 271 -3.62 -29.38 -7.71
CA VAL A 271 -4.13 -28.07 -7.23
C VAL A 271 -3.77 -26.97 -8.22
N LEU A 272 -2.54 -26.94 -8.72
CA LEU A 272 -2.10 -25.90 -9.66
C LEU A 272 -2.92 -25.93 -10.96
N LYS A 273 -3.19 -27.13 -11.48
CA LYS A 273 -4.02 -27.33 -12.68
C LYS A 273 -5.45 -26.84 -12.44
N ASP A 274 -6.07 -27.25 -11.34
CA ASP A 274 -7.45 -26.86 -10.98
C ASP A 274 -7.59 -25.33 -10.85
N VAL A 275 -6.63 -24.70 -10.15
CA VAL A 275 -6.64 -23.25 -9.97
C VAL A 275 -6.45 -22.51 -11.29
N THR A 276 -5.52 -22.97 -12.13
CA THR A 276 -5.25 -22.34 -13.43
C THR A 276 -6.44 -22.46 -14.37
N GLU A 277 -7.09 -23.62 -14.39
CA GLU A 277 -8.31 -23.87 -15.17
C GLU A 277 -9.47 -22.99 -14.69
N PHE A 278 -9.67 -22.90 -13.37
CA PHE A 278 -10.68 -22.01 -12.79
C PHE A 278 -10.44 -20.55 -13.19
N LEU A 279 -9.21 -20.04 -13.03
CA LEU A 279 -8.88 -18.65 -13.36
C LEU A 279 -9.05 -18.33 -14.85
N ALA A 280 -8.97 -19.32 -15.73
CA ALA A 280 -9.16 -19.18 -17.17
C ALA A 280 -10.63 -19.31 -17.63
N SER A 281 -11.50 -19.89 -16.80
CA SER A 281 -12.85 -20.31 -17.18
C SER A 281 -13.97 -19.35 -16.79
N GLU A 282 -13.66 -18.10 -16.42
CA GLU A 282 -14.64 -17.05 -16.04
C GLU A 282 -15.85 -16.96 -16.97
N ARG A 283 -15.63 -16.95 -18.30
CA ARG A 283 -16.72 -16.89 -19.29
C ARG A 283 -17.62 -18.14 -19.26
N TRP A 284 -17.03 -19.31 -19.05
CA TRP A 284 -17.77 -20.57 -19.01
C TRP A 284 -18.77 -20.61 -17.85
N TYR A 285 -18.38 -20.03 -16.70
CA TYR A 285 -19.25 -19.84 -15.54
C TYR A 285 -20.37 -18.85 -15.84
N ALA A 286 -20.03 -17.69 -16.41
CA ALA A 286 -20.99 -16.64 -16.76
C ALA A 286 -22.07 -17.14 -17.75
N ASP A 287 -21.66 -17.84 -18.81
CA ASP A 287 -22.58 -18.37 -19.84
C ASP A 287 -23.59 -19.39 -19.29
N ARG A 288 -23.26 -20.04 -18.16
CA ARG A 288 -24.10 -21.06 -17.50
C ARG A 288 -24.85 -20.51 -16.29
N GLY A 289 -24.66 -19.25 -15.93
CA GLY A 289 -25.23 -18.65 -14.72
C GLY A 289 -24.77 -19.33 -13.43
N ILE A 290 -23.60 -19.97 -13.45
CA ILE A 290 -23.00 -20.59 -12.27
C ILE A 290 -22.12 -19.52 -11.60
N PRO A 291 -22.28 -19.25 -10.29
CA PRO A 291 -21.45 -18.27 -9.60
C PRO A 291 -19.95 -18.56 -9.77
N TYR A 292 -19.16 -17.55 -10.15
CA TYR A 292 -17.74 -17.73 -10.43
C TYR A 292 -16.91 -17.75 -9.13
N ARG A 293 -16.94 -18.90 -8.45
CA ARG A 293 -16.25 -19.14 -7.17
C ARG A 293 -15.64 -20.54 -7.11
N ARG A 294 -14.52 -20.66 -6.40
CA ARG A 294 -13.83 -21.93 -6.13
C ARG A 294 -13.27 -21.94 -4.72
N GLY A 295 -13.64 -22.98 -3.96
CA GLY A 295 -13.19 -23.17 -2.59
C GLY A 295 -12.22 -24.33 -2.42
N TYR A 296 -11.13 -24.10 -1.69
CA TYR A 296 -10.09 -25.07 -1.36
C TYR A 296 -9.99 -25.25 0.15
N MET A 297 -9.99 -26.49 0.60
CA MET A 297 -9.79 -26.85 2.01
C MET A 297 -8.48 -27.61 2.17
N PHE A 298 -7.54 -26.99 2.87
CA PHE A 298 -6.26 -27.59 3.26
C PHE A 298 -6.34 -28.02 4.71
N TYR A 299 -6.37 -29.32 4.97
CA TYR A 299 -6.58 -29.86 6.32
C TYR A 299 -5.53 -30.90 6.69
N GLY A 300 -5.22 -31.04 7.98
CA GLY A 300 -4.28 -32.07 8.47
C GLY A 300 -3.44 -31.58 9.64
N LYS A 301 -2.45 -32.37 10.07
CA LYS A 301 -1.67 -32.11 11.29
C LYS A 301 -0.94 -30.75 11.25
N PRO A 302 -0.66 -30.12 12.42
CA PRO A 302 0.12 -28.89 12.45
C PRO A 302 1.55 -29.12 11.91
N GLY A 303 2.17 -28.08 11.36
CA GLY A 303 3.55 -28.16 10.86
C GLY A 303 3.75 -28.89 9.53
N THR A 304 2.68 -29.21 8.78
CA THR A 304 2.74 -29.89 7.48
C THR A 304 2.81 -28.94 6.26
N GLY A 305 2.78 -27.61 6.49
CA GLY A 305 3.01 -26.62 5.45
C GLY A 305 1.76 -26.03 4.78
N LYS A 306 0.56 -26.21 5.34
CA LYS A 306 -0.71 -25.66 4.82
C LYS A 306 -0.65 -24.18 4.43
N THR A 307 -0.39 -23.28 5.39
CA THR A 307 -0.29 -21.83 5.14
C THR A 307 0.89 -21.48 4.22
N SER A 308 1.99 -22.23 4.31
CA SER A 308 3.13 -22.07 3.42
C SER A 308 2.76 -22.36 1.96
N PHE A 309 1.97 -23.40 1.72
CA PHE A 309 1.50 -23.78 0.39
C PHE A 309 0.62 -22.71 -0.23
N VAL A 310 -0.32 -22.14 0.53
CA VAL A 310 -1.13 -21.00 0.05
C VAL A 310 -0.26 -19.82 -0.34
N THR A 311 0.78 -19.52 0.45
CA THR A 311 1.70 -18.41 0.16
C THR A 311 2.48 -18.64 -1.12
N ALA A 312 2.95 -19.87 -1.37
CA ALA A 312 3.66 -20.19 -2.60
C ALA A 312 2.75 -20.24 -3.82
N LEU A 313 1.53 -20.78 -3.67
CA LEU A 313 0.50 -20.78 -4.71
C LEU A 313 0.15 -19.35 -5.14
N ALA A 314 0.00 -18.42 -4.19
CA ALA A 314 -0.22 -17.01 -4.48
C ALA A 314 0.95 -16.38 -5.26
N GLY A 315 2.18 -16.74 -4.91
CA GLY A 315 3.39 -16.27 -5.60
C GLY A 315 3.45 -16.75 -7.05
N GLU A 316 3.16 -18.04 -7.29
CA GLU A 316 3.14 -18.62 -8.64
C GLU A 316 2.08 -17.98 -9.54
N LEU A 317 0.89 -17.74 -8.98
CA LEU A 317 -0.24 -17.14 -9.70
C LEU A 317 -0.18 -15.61 -9.76
N LYS A 318 0.81 -14.98 -9.09
CA LYS A 318 0.95 -13.52 -8.94
C LYS A 318 -0.31 -12.86 -8.37
N LEU A 319 -0.93 -13.50 -7.38
CA LEU A 319 -2.12 -13.03 -6.69
C LEU A 319 -1.76 -12.48 -5.30
N ASN A 320 -2.52 -11.49 -4.85
CA ASN A 320 -2.44 -10.97 -3.49
C ASN A 320 -3.24 -11.87 -2.54
N ILE A 321 -2.77 -11.96 -1.29
CA ILE A 321 -3.43 -12.74 -0.24
C ILE A 321 -4.19 -11.80 0.70
N TYR A 322 -5.46 -12.12 0.94
CA TYR A 322 -6.35 -11.43 1.86
C TYR A 322 -6.65 -12.36 3.04
N VAL A 323 -5.97 -12.13 4.15
CA VAL A 323 -6.04 -13.00 5.33
C VAL A 323 -7.14 -12.51 6.26
N ILE A 324 -8.00 -13.44 6.63
CA ILE A 324 -9.00 -13.26 7.69
C ILE A 324 -8.67 -14.27 8.79
N SER A 325 -8.25 -13.74 9.93
CA SER A 325 -8.14 -14.54 11.16
C SER A 325 -9.44 -14.44 11.92
N LEU A 326 -10.20 -15.54 11.99
CA LEU A 326 -11.47 -15.60 12.71
C LEU A 326 -11.31 -15.49 14.23
N ALA A 327 -10.07 -15.59 14.75
CA ALA A 327 -9.75 -15.32 16.14
C ALA A 327 -9.79 -13.82 16.50
N ASN A 328 -9.81 -12.92 15.50
CA ASN A 328 -9.76 -11.48 15.73
C ASN A 328 -11.14 -10.95 16.19
N ARG A 329 -11.18 -10.42 17.42
CA ARG A 329 -12.42 -10.06 18.14
C ARG A 329 -13.18 -8.87 17.55
N GLY A 330 -12.52 -8.04 16.72
CA GLY A 330 -13.10 -6.82 16.14
C GLY A 330 -13.92 -7.04 14.86
N LEU A 331 -13.87 -8.24 14.27
CA LEU A 331 -14.61 -8.59 13.06
C LEU A 331 -16.06 -8.92 13.42
N THR A 332 -17.01 -8.32 12.70
CA THR A 332 -18.45 -8.61 12.77
C THR A 332 -18.91 -9.25 11.48
N ASP A 333 -20.09 -9.87 11.47
CA ASP A 333 -20.65 -10.56 10.28
C ASP A 333 -20.74 -9.67 9.04
N GLU A 334 -21.20 -8.43 9.20
CA GLU A 334 -21.29 -7.44 8.12
C GLU A 334 -19.90 -7.05 7.59
N LYS A 335 -18.89 -7.05 8.46
CA LYS A 335 -17.49 -6.76 8.13
C LYS A 335 -16.72 -8.00 7.65
N LEU A 336 -17.38 -9.14 7.50
CA LEU A 336 -16.78 -10.33 6.88
C LEU A 336 -17.11 -10.40 5.38
N MET A 337 -18.19 -9.70 4.98
CA MET A 337 -18.56 -9.45 3.58
C MET A 337 -17.71 -8.34 2.95
N VAL A 338 -16.43 -8.21 3.37
CA VAL A 338 -15.57 -7.13 2.88
C VAL A 338 -15.30 -7.32 1.40
N ASP A 339 -15.50 -6.23 0.66
CA ASP A 339 -15.13 -6.08 -0.74
C ASP A 339 -13.63 -6.40 -0.92
N THR A 340 -13.35 -7.56 -1.50
CA THR A 340 -12.02 -8.03 -1.90
C THR A 340 -11.87 -7.83 -3.40
N PRO A 341 -10.76 -7.27 -3.91
CA PRO A 341 -10.63 -7.09 -5.35
C PRO A 341 -10.73 -8.43 -6.11
N PRO A 342 -11.24 -8.42 -7.35
CA PRO A 342 -11.27 -9.63 -8.18
C PRO A 342 -9.85 -10.12 -8.43
N ARG A 343 -9.70 -11.42 -8.68
CA ARG A 343 -8.40 -12.11 -8.84
C ARG A 343 -7.51 -11.97 -7.62
N CYS A 344 -8.00 -12.42 -6.47
CA CYS A 344 -7.22 -12.56 -5.25
C CYS A 344 -7.40 -13.94 -4.60
N ILE A 345 -6.56 -14.25 -3.62
CA ILE A 345 -6.76 -15.39 -2.72
C ILE A 345 -7.27 -14.86 -1.38
N LEU A 346 -8.49 -15.26 -1.01
CA LEU A 346 -9.01 -15.10 0.33
C LEU A 346 -8.54 -16.28 1.18
N LEU A 347 -7.73 -16.01 2.21
CA LEU A 347 -7.24 -17.02 3.15
C LEU A 347 -8.00 -16.93 4.47
N LEU A 348 -8.77 -17.97 4.78
CA LEU A 348 -9.38 -18.17 6.09
C LEU A 348 -8.47 -19.11 6.89
N GLU A 349 -7.70 -18.54 7.82
CA GLU A 349 -6.71 -19.29 8.60
C GLU A 349 -7.30 -19.82 9.91
N ASP A 350 -6.94 -21.07 10.25
CA ASP A 350 -7.30 -21.77 11.49
C ASP A 350 -8.78 -21.69 11.81
N ILE A 351 -9.61 -22.08 10.83
CA ILE A 351 -11.06 -21.97 10.98
C ILE A 351 -11.60 -22.76 12.17
N ASP A 352 -10.96 -23.88 12.54
CA ASP A 352 -11.28 -24.72 13.71
C ASP A 352 -11.19 -23.97 15.05
N ALA A 353 -10.28 -23.00 15.18
CA ALA A 353 -10.13 -22.22 16.41
C ALA A 353 -11.39 -21.39 16.73
N ALA A 354 -12.08 -20.89 15.70
CA ALA A 354 -13.33 -20.15 15.85
C ALA A 354 -14.53 -21.02 16.27
N PHE A 355 -14.41 -22.34 16.18
CA PHE A 355 -15.45 -23.28 16.60
C PHE A 355 -15.25 -23.74 18.06
N VAL A 356 -14.01 -23.91 18.53
CA VAL A 356 -13.72 -24.36 19.90
C VAL A 356 -14.14 -23.34 20.96
N SER A 357 -13.96 -22.04 20.71
CA SER A 357 -14.36 -20.99 21.66
C SER A 357 -15.87 -20.95 21.92
N ARG A 358 -16.71 -21.49 21.02
CA ARG A 358 -18.17 -21.51 21.17
C ARG A 358 -18.67 -22.71 21.99
N THR A 359 -18.01 -23.85 21.90
CA THR A 359 -18.40 -25.04 22.68
C THR A 359 -18.20 -24.81 24.18
N ILE A 360 -17.15 -24.04 24.57
CA ILE A 360 -16.88 -23.69 25.97
C ILE A 360 -17.96 -22.74 26.52
N THR A 361 -18.50 -21.83 25.70
CA THR A 361 -19.57 -20.91 26.11
C THR A 361 -20.97 -21.56 26.11
N GLY A 362 -21.17 -22.65 25.37
CA GLY A 362 -22.45 -23.36 25.31
C GLY A 362 -22.67 -24.42 26.39
N ALA A 363 -21.60 -24.87 27.07
CA ALA A 363 -21.67 -25.94 28.07
C ALA A 363 -21.86 -25.45 29.52
N THR A 364 -21.80 -24.14 29.78
CA THR A 364 -22.01 -23.53 31.11
C THR A 364 -23.34 -22.78 31.18
N THR A 365 -24.44 -23.40 30.76
CA THR A 365 -25.79 -22.93 31.13
C THR A 365 -26.28 -23.69 32.36
N GLY A 366 -25.72 -23.32 33.51
CA GLY A 366 -26.16 -23.77 34.83
C GLY A 366 -25.62 -22.82 35.90
N ALA A 367 -26.50 -21.96 36.41
CA ALA A 367 -26.33 -21.03 37.53
C ALA A 367 -25.58 -19.71 37.25
N GLY A 368 -26.28 -18.61 37.55
CA GLY A 368 -25.90 -17.24 37.24
C GLY A 368 -24.57 -16.76 37.81
N GLN A 369 -23.84 -16.01 36.99
CA GLN A 369 -23.33 -14.69 37.35
C GLN A 369 -22.87 -13.96 36.09
N SER A 370 -23.29 -12.71 35.97
CA SER A 370 -22.92 -11.75 34.96
C SER A 370 -21.40 -11.53 34.95
N ASN A 371 -20.70 -12.27 34.12
CA ASN A 371 -19.43 -11.85 33.54
C ASN A 371 -19.57 -12.02 32.03
N ALA A 372 -19.67 -10.90 31.33
CA ALA A 372 -19.66 -10.82 29.88
C ALA A 372 -18.30 -11.31 29.36
N THR A 373 -18.11 -12.62 29.27
CA THR A 373 -16.91 -13.23 28.68
C THR A 373 -17.11 -13.30 27.17
N ILE A 374 -16.77 -12.16 26.57
CA ILE A 374 -16.50 -11.79 25.18
C ILE A 374 -16.11 -12.99 24.27
N GLY A 375 -17.07 -13.48 23.47
CA GLY A 375 -16.82 -14.33 22.30
C GLY A 375 -16.44 -13.54 21.04
N THR A 376 -15.98 -14.21 19.99
CA THR A 376 -15.79 -13.59 18.66
C THR A 376 -17.13 -13.15 18.08
N ASN A 377 -17.23 -11.90 17.59
CA ASN A 377 -18.47 -11.33 17.03
C ASN A 377 -18.84 -11.86 15.62
N VAL A 378 -18.03 -12.74 15.05
CA VAL A 378 -18.33 -13.43 13.80
C VAL A 378 -19.11 -14.72 14.07
N THR A 379 -20.33 -14.80 13.54
CA THR A 379 -21.18 -15.98 13.57
C THR A 379 -20.88 -16.91 12.40
N PHE A 380 -21.23 -18.20 12.57
CA PHE A 380 -21.11 -19.19 11.51
C PHE A 380 -21.97 -18.82 10.29
N SER A 381 -23.20 -18.38 10.54
CA SER A 381 -24.11 -17.93 9.48
C SER A 381 -23.54 -16.72 8.73
N GLY A 382 -22.88 -15.80 9.42
CA GLY A 382 -22.19 -14.67 8.80
C GLY A 382 -21.06 -15.10 7.86
N LEU A 383 -20.22 -16.04 8.30
CA LEU A 383 -19.15 -16.61 7.45
C LEU A 383 -19.68 -17.36 6.24
N LEU A 384 -20.72 -18.17 6.43
CA LEU A 384 -21.34 -18.88 5.32
C LEU A 384 -21.91 -17.88 4.30
N ASN A 385 -22.71 -16.91 4.75
CA ASN A 385 -23.27 -15.86 3.90
C ASN A 385 -22.18 -15.04 3.18
N ALA A 386 -21.01 -14.85 3.79
CA ALA A 386 -19.89 -14.15 3.15
C ALA A 386 -19.19 -14.98 2.05
N ILE A 387 -19.27 -16.32 2.11
CA ILE A 387 -18.66 -17.22 1.14
C ILE A 387 -19.60 -17.51 -0.04
N ASP A 388 -20.86 -17.86 0.25
CA ASP A 388 -21.82 -18.33 -0.77
C ASP A 388 -23.16 -17.60 -0.79
N GLY A 389 -23.32 -16.55 0.00
CA GLY A 389 -24.53 -15.73 0.00
C GLY A 389 -24.75 -15.00 -1.34
N VAL A 390 -25.96 -14.51 -1.53
CA VAL A 390 -26.37 -13.80 -2.76
C VAL A 390 -25.54 -12.52 -3.00
N ALA A 391 -25.04 -11.91 -1.93
CA ALA A 391 -24.15 -10.75 -1.98
C ALA A 391 -22.66 -11.13 -1.86
N ALA A 392 -22.30 -12.42 -1.96
CA ALA A 392 -20.91 -12.85 -1.94
C ALA A 392 -20.21 -12.47 -3.25
N GLN A 393 -18.96 -12.04 -3.14
CA GLN A 393 -18.18 -11.58 -4.27
C GLN A 393 -17.61 -12.74 -5.08
N GLU A 394 -17.68 -12.59 -6.40
CA GLU A 394 -17.20 -13.55 -7.39
C GLU A 394 -15.79 -13.21 -7.90
N GLY A 395 -15.15 -14.17 -8.59
CA GLY A 395 -13.84 -13.97 -9.22
C GLY A 395 -12.65 -14.03 -8.27
N ARG A 396 -12.80 -14.69 -7.12
CA ARG A 396 -11.73 -14.93 -6.14
C ARG A 396 -11.60 -16.40 -5.77
N LEU A 397 -10.39 -16.78 -5.35
CA LEU A 397 -10.09 -18.09 -4.81
C LEU A 397 -10.29 -18.05 -3.29
N VAL A 398 -11.05 -18.99 -2.73
CA VAL A 398 -11.21 -19.11 -1.28
C VAL A 398 -10.38 -20.29 -0.79
N CYS A 399 -9.37 -20.03 0.03
CA CYS A 399 -8.53 -21.05 0.65
C CYS A 399 -8.80 -21.08 2.15
N MET A 400 -9.08 -22.26 2.69
CA MET A 400 -9.31 -22.48 4.11
C MET A 400 -8.25 -23.43 4.66
N THR A 401 -7.71 -23.12 5.84
CA THR A 401 -6.79 -24.01 6.55
C THR A 401 -7.40 -24.47 7.87
N THR A 402 -7.27 -25.75 8.18
CA THR A 402 -7.69 -26.30 9.47
C THR A 402 -6.77 -27.42 9.94
N ASN A 403 -6.65 -27.60 11.26
CA ASN A 403 -5.97 -28.76 11.82
C ASN A 403 -6.91 -29.96 12.04
N HIS A 404 -8.22 -29.71 12.12
CA HIS A 404 -9.25 -30.66 12.54
C HIS A 404 -10.49 -30.58 11.65
N LEU A 405 -10.48 -31.31 10.54
CA LEU A 405 -11.61 -31.34 9.60
C LEU A 405 -12.91 -31.84 10.28
N GLU A 406 -12.78 -32.76 11.22
CA GLU A 406 -13.86 -33.39 11.97
C GLU A 406 -14.61 -32.42 12.91
N LYS A 407 -13.97 -31.30 13.29
CA LYS A 407 -14.57 -30.28 14.15
C LYS A 407 -15.39 -29.25 13.38
N LEU A 408 -15.33 -29.29 12.04
CA LEU A 408 -16.01 -28.33 11.20
C LEU A 408 -17.45 -28.74 10.91
N ASP A 409 -18.32 -27.74 10.83
CA ASP A 409 -19.72 -27.95 10.48
C ASP A 409 -19.86 -28.49 9.04
N PRO A 410 -20.62 -29.58 8.83
CA PRO A 410 -20.88 -30.16 7.51
C PRO A 410 -21.42 -29.17 6.47
N ALA A 411 -22.08 -28.10 6.89
CA ALA A 411 -22.58 -27.05 6.00
C ALA A 411 -21.44 -26.26 5.35
N LEU A 412 -20.29 -26.07 6.01
CA LEU A 412 -19.15 -25.34 5.43
C LEU A 412 -18.48 -26.13 4.30
N ILE A 413 -18.45 -27.45 4.42
CA ILE A 413 -17.73 -28.35 3.51
C ILE A 413 -18.55 -28.82 2.31
N ARG A 414 -19.71 -28.21 2.06
CA ARG A 414 -20.59 -28.55 0.93
C ARG A 414 -20.00 -28.06 -0.41
N PRO A 415 -20.28 -28.77 -1.51
CA PRO A 415 -19.93 -28.30 -2.86
C PRO A 415 -20.47 -26.89 -3.12
N GLY A 416 -19.70 -26.04 -3.79
CA GLY A 416 -20.00 -24.62 -3.99
C GLY A 416 -19.46 -23.69 -2.88
N ARG A 417 -19.03 -24.25 -1.74
CA ARG A 417 -18.23 -23.57 -0.69
C ARG A 417 -16.82 -24.13 -0.61
N VAL A 418 -16.70 -25.46 -0.64
CA VAL A 418 -15.45 -26.22 -0.70
C VAL A 418 -15.57 -27.24 -1.82
N ASP A 419 -14.83 -27.02 -2.90
CA ASP A 419 -14.87 -27.85 -4.11
C ASP A 419 -13.72 -28.86 -4.12
N LEU A 420 -12.55 -28.49 -3.59
CA LEU A 420 -11.40 -29.37 -3.47
C LEU A 420 -10.92 -29.47 -2.02
N LYS A 421 -10.76 -30.70 -1.53
CA LYS A 421 -10.21 -31.01 -0.21
C LYS A 421 -8.86 -31.70 -0.38
N VAL A 422 -7.83 -31.16 0.25
CA VAL A 422 -6.48 -31.70 0.19
C VAL A 422 -5.97 -31.96 1.60
N LEU A 423 -5.57 -33.21 1.84
CA LEU A 423 -5.00 -33.67 3.10
C LEU A 423 -3.49 -33.35 3.14
N PHE A 424 -3.07 -32.67 4.20
CA PHE A 424 -1.68 -32.40 4.55
C PHE A 424 -1.31 -33.24 5.77
N ASP A 425 -0.98 -34.50 5.52
CA ASP A 425 -0.61 -35.45 6.55
C ASP A 425 0.88 -35.37 6.91
N LEU A 426 1.32 -36.17 7.87
CA LEU A 426 2.71 -36.32 8.27
C LEU A 426 3.58 -36.77 7.09
N ALA A 427 4.88 -36.50 7.17
CA ALA A 427 5.82 -36.66 6.08
C ALA A 427 5.94 -38.11 5.62
N THR A 428 5.89 -38.32 4.31
CA THR A 428 6.27 -39.59 3.69
C THR A 428 7.78 -39.68 3.50
N LYS A 429 8.29 -40.90 3.28
CA LYS A 429 9.69 -41.11 2.88
C LYS A 429 10.05 -40.36 1.60
N TYR A 430 9.11 -40.29 0.65
CA TYR A 430 9.25 -39.50 -0.56
C TYR A 430 9.46 -38.02 -0.22
N GLN A 431 8.57 -37.44 0.60
CA GLN A 431 8.68 -36.04 0.99
C GLN A 431 9.97 -35.75 1.76
N ALA A 432 10.42 -36.67 2.61
CA ALA A 432 11.69 -36.54 3.33
C ALA A 432 12.90 -36.53 2.37
N ARG A 433 12.89 -37.38 1.34
CA ARG A 433 13.92 -37.41 0.29
C ARG A 433 13.95 -36.09 -0.47
N GLU A 434 12.81 -35.65 -0.98
CA GLU A 434 12.70 -34.42 -1.79
C GLU A 434 13.07 -33.18 -0.97
N LEU A 435 12.67 -33.11 0.31
CA LEU A 435 13.06 -32.02 1.20
C LEU A 435 14.57 -31.97 1.39
N PHE A 436 15.23 -33.12 1.55
CA PHE A 436 16.69 -33.19 1.68
C PHE A 436 17.40 -32.66 0.44
N ILE A 437 16.94 -33.05 -0.75
CA ILE A 437 17.50 -32.59 -2.04
C ILE A 437 17.35 -31.07 -2.19
N GLN A 438 16.17 -30.53 -1.86
CA GLN A 438 15.91 -29.09 -1.98
C GLN A 438 16.67 -28.24 -0.94
N PHE A 439 17.01 -28.83 0.20
CA PHE A 439 17.63 -28.13 1.30
C PHE A 439 19.12 -27.90 1.09
N TYR A 440 19.83 -28.88 0.53
CA TYR A 440 21.27 -28.79 0.30
C TYR A 440 21.58 -28.38 -1.14
N PRO A 441 22.51 -27.43 -1.37
CA PRO A 441 22.89 -27.05 -2.72
C PRO A 441 23.61 -28.22 -3.41
N HIS A 442 23.16 -28.53 -4.62
CA HIS A 442 23.88 -29.40 -5.55
C HIS A 442 24.26 -28.60 -6.78
N THR A 443 25.39 -28.96 -7.40
CA THR A 443 25.78 -28.38 -8.68
C THR A 443 25.97 -29.48 -9.71
N ASN A 444 25.58 -29.18 -10.95
CA ASN A 444 25.89 -30.01 -12.11
C ASN A 444 27.27 -29.64 -12.68
N GLY A 445 28.25 -29.34 -11.80
CA GLY A 445 29.59 -28.86 -12.17
C GLY A 445 29.81 -27.34 -12.09
N GLU A 446 28.85 -26.56 -11.61
CA GLU A 446 29.01 -25.11 -11.38
C GLU A 446 29.62 -24.80 -9.99
N PRO A 447 30.34 -23.66 -9.83
CA PRO A 447 30.90 -23.26 -8.54
C PRO A 447 29.79 -22.91 -7.52
N PRO A 448 30.02 -23.11 -6.21
CA PRO A 448 29.03 -22.86 -5.18
C PRO A 448 28.58 -21.39 -5.14
N SER A 449 27.27 -21.18 -5.03
CA SER A 449 26.65 -19.85 -4.89
C SER A 449 26.90 -19.19 -3.53
N VAL A 450 27.36 -19.96 -2.53
CA VAL A 450 27.66 -19.48 -1.18
C VAL A 450 29.07 -19.93 -0.77
N PRO A 451 30.00 -19.01 -0.46
CA PRO A 451 31.34 -19.37 0.01
C PRO A 451 31.28 -20.18 1.32
N GLY A 452 31.96 -21.33 1.37
CA GLY A 452 32.05 -22.18 2.57
C GLY A 452 30.95 -23.24 2.73
N MET A 453 29.99 -23.34 1.80
CA MET A 453 29.02 -24.44 1.78
C MET A 453 29.53 -25.61 0.94
N LEU A 454 29.47 -26.83 1.46
CA LEU A 454 29.84 -28.04 0.72
C LEU A 454 28.82 -28.28 -0.40
N THR A 455 29.19 -27.99 -1.65
CA THR A 455 28.43 -28.40 -2.84
C THR A 455 28.78 -29.85 -3.19
N LEU A 456 27.78 -30.71 -3.15
CA LEU A 456 27.87 -32.10 -3.58
C LEU A 456 27.56 -32.22 -5.08
N ARG A 457 28.08 -33.29 -5.71
CA ARG A 457 27.58 -33.73 -7.02
C ARG A 457 26.12 -34.17 -6.86
N ALA A 458 25.30 -33.95 -7.89
CA ALA A 458 23.89 -34.29 -7.86
C ALA A 458 23.65 -35.77 -7.48
N ASP A 459 24.42 -36.69 -8.06
CA ASP A 459 24.28 -38.14 -7.81
C ASP A 459 24.58 -38.53 -6.36
N ASP A 460 25.61 -37.94 -5.76
CA ASP A 460 25.99 -38.19 -4.36
C ASP A 460 24.91 -37.66 -3.40
N LEU A 461 24.31 -36.50 -3.74
CA LEU A 461 23.21 -35.93 -2.94
C LEU A 461 21.97 -36.81 -2.99
N VAL A 462 21.61 -37.34 -4.16
CA VAL A 462 20.46 -38.25 -4.31
C VAL A 462 20.66 -39.51 -3.48
N GLN A 463 21.84 -40.12 -3.52
CA GLN A 463 22.17 -41.30 -2.70
C GLN A 463 22.06 -40.99 -1.20
N LEU A 464 22.54 -39.83 -0.75
CA LEU A 464 22.39 -39.39 0.64
C LEU A 464 20.94 -39.14 1.02
N ALA A 465 20.15 -38.54 0.13
CA ALA A 465 18.74 -38.30 0.34
C ALA A 465 17.95 -39.62 0.47
N GLU A 466 18.30 -40.63 -0.33
CA GLU A 466 17.72 -41.98 -0.21
C GLU A 466 18.11 -42.65 1.12
N ALA A 467 19.38 -42.56 1.51
CA ALA A 467 19.84 -43.08 2.79
C ALA A 467 19.15 -42.39 3.98
N PHE A 468 18.94 -41.08 3.90
CA PHE A 468 18.19 -40.28 4.88
C PHE A 468 16.73 -40.72 4.95
N ALA A 469 16.05 -40.78 3.80
CA ALA A 469 14.65 -41.16 3.71
C ALA A 469 14.40 -42.61 4.18
N LYS A 470 15.35 -43.52 3.98
CA LYS A 470 15.25 -44.91 4.45
C LYS A 470 15.21 -45.00 5.98
N LYS A 471 15.92 -44.12 6.68
CA LYS A 471 15.92 -44.05 8.15
C LYS A 471 14.66 -43.40 8.72
N ILE A 472 13.95 -42.59 7.95
CA ILE A 472 12.74 -41.91 8.43
C ILE A 472 11.53 -42.85 8.36
N PRO A 473 10.80 -43.03 9.47
CA PRO A 473 9.54 -43.77 9.46
C PRO A 473 8.44 -42.96 8.74
N ASP A 474 7.61 -43.67 7.99
CA ASP A 474 6.55 -43.07 7.18
C ASP A 474 5.41 -42.56 8.09
N ARG A 475 4.92 -41.34 7.83
CA ARG A 475 3.79 -40.72 8.54
C ARG A 475 3.97 -40.58 10.07
N VAL A 476 5.19 -40.41 10.56
CA VAL A 476 5.47 -40.18 12.00
C VAL A 476 5.90 -38.74 12.27
N LEU A 477 6.72 -38.17 11.39
CA LEU A 477 7.30 -36.83 11.55
C LEU A 477 6.56 -35.82 10.69
N SER A 478 6.43 -34.58 11.15
CA SER A 478 5.95 -33.46 10.33
C SER A 478 7.08 -32.89 9.47
N MET A 479 6.71 -32.25 8.35
CA MET A 479 7.68 -31.57 7.48
C MET A 479 8.46 -30.48 8.23
N ALA A 480 7.82 -29.76 9.16
CA ALA A 480 8.48 -28.76 9.99
C ALA A 480 9.54 -29.37 10.94
N GLN A 481 9.30 -30.55 11.50
CA GLN A 481 10.30 -31.25 12.35
C GLN A 481 11.52 -31.68 11.53
N ILE A 482 11.31 -32.24 10.34
CA ILE A 482 12.40 -32.63 9.44
C ILE A 482 13.20 -31.39 9.02
N GLN A 483 12.51 -30.32 8.60
CA GLN A 483 13.17 -29.06 8.24
C GLN A 483 13.97 -28.47 9.41
N GLY A 484 13.40 -28.46 10.62
CA GLY A 484 14.09 -27.98 11.83
C GLY A 484 15.34 -28.80 12.17
N PHE A 485 15.31 -30.11 11.94
CA PHE A 485 16.48 -30.97 12.08
C PHE A 485 17.57 -30.62 11.06
N LEU A 486 17.21 -30.50 9.77
CA LEU A 486 18.16 -30.15 8.71
C LEU A 486 18.81 -28.79 8.94
N MET A 487 18.09 -27.84 9.56
CA MET A 487 18.62 -26.52 9.91
C MET A 487 19.79 -26.57 10.90
N LYS A 488 19.82 -27.56 11.81
CA LYS A 488 20.96 -27.78 12.72
C LYS A 488 22.23 -28.22 11.96
N TYR A 489 22.05 -28.86 10.80
CA TYR A 489 23.13 -29.42 9.98
C TYR A 489 23.18 -28.74 8.59
N LYS A 490 23.00 -27.42 8.56
CA LYS A 490 22.88 -26.63 7.31
C LYS A 490 24.03 -26.84 6.32
N SER A 491 25.27 -26.96 6.82
CA SER A 491 26.45 -27.04 5.97
C SER A 491 26.95 -28.47 5.71
N ASN A 492 26.46 -29.45 6.48
CA ASN A 492 27.02 -30.81 6.53
C ASN A 492 25.95 -31.89 6.30
N PRO A 493 25.65 -32.26 5.04
CA PRO A 493 24.64 -33.27 4.72
C PRO A 493 24.97 -34.66 5.28
N TRP A 494 26.25 -35.05 5.28
CA TRP A 494 26.71 -36.35 5.82
C TRP A 494 26.41 -36.52 7.32
N GLU A 495 26.56 -35.43 8.08
CA GLU A 495 26.31 -35.44 9.52
C GLU A 495 24.82 -35.56 9.82
N ALA A 496 23.98 -34.90 9.01
CA ALA A 496 22.53 -35.02 9.09
C ALA A 496 22.07 -36.48 8.95
N VAL A 497 22.61 -37.23 7.99
CA VAL A 497 22.27 -38.66 7.79
C VAL A 497 22.75 -39.56 8.95
N LYS A 498 23.92 -39.25 9.53
CA LYS A 498 24.45 -40.00 10.67
C LYS A 498 23.60 -39.79 11.93
N LYS A 499 23.14 -38.57 12.17
CA LYS A 499 22.44 -38.18 13.40
C LYS A 499 20.90 -38.19 13.31
N VAL A 500 20.31 -38.76 12.25
CA VAL A 500 18.84 -38.92 12.13
C VAL A 500 18.26 -39.67 13.32
N ASP A 501 19.00 -40.63 13.87
CA ASP A 501 18.57 -41.44 15.00
C ASP A 501 18.34 -40.58 16.26
N GLU A 502 19.03 -39.45 16.41
CA GLU A 502 18.80 -38.47 17.48
C GLU A 502 17.43 -37.78 17.35
N LEU A 503 16.99 -37.48 16.11
CA LEU A 503 15.68 -36.90 15.85
C LEU A 503 14.56 -37.86 16.26
N LEU A 504 14.70 -39.14 15.91
CA LEU A 504 13.72 -40.17 16.26
C LEU A 504 13.63 -40.36 17.77
N ASN A 505 14.77 -40.40 18.45
CA ASN A 505 14.83 -40.49 19.91
C ASN A 505 14.24 -39.25 20.60
N ALA A 506 14.44 -38.06 20.05
CA ALA A 506 13.87 -36.82 20.58
C ALA A 506 12.34 -36.81 20.48
N VAL A 507 11.79 -37.30 19.36
CA VAL A 507 10.34 -37.41 19.16
C VAL A 507 9.71 -38.52 20.01
N GLN A 508 10.45 -39.59 20.31
CA GLN A 508 9.98 -40.63 21.24
C GLN A 508 10.00 -40.17 22.70
N LYS A 509 10.95 -39.29 23.09
CA LYS A 509 11.05 -38.75 24.46
C LYS A 509 10.13 -37.56 24.71
N GLY A 510 9.92 -36.71 23.71
CA GLY A 510 8.96 -35.62 23.74
C GLY A 510 7.63 -36.12 23.16
N GLY A 511 6.73 -36.60 24.02
CA GLY A 511 5.36 -36.93 23.63
C GLY A 511 4.72 -35.78 22.82
N ALA A 512 3.81 -36.15 21.93
CA ALA A 512 3.35 -35.44 20.72
C ALA A 512 2.83 -33.99 20.84
N ASP A 513 2.97 -33.28 21.96
CA ASP A 513 2.42 -31.93 22.17
C ASP A 513 3.41 -30.86 22.70
N ASP A 514 4.68 -31.19 23.00
CA ASP A 514 5.65 -30.20 23.52
C ASP A 514 6.85 -29.97 22.57
N VAL A 515 6.61 -29.19 21.50
CA VAL A 515 7.70 -28.61 20.67
C VAL A 515 7.69 -27.07 20.74
N ALA A 516 6.91 -26.48 21.65
CA ALA A 516 6.83 -25.03 21.81
C ALA A 516 8.07 -24.31 22.38
N PRO A 517 9.08 -24.95 23.03
CA PRO A 517 10.22 -24.19 23.54
C PRO A 517 11.51 -24.29 22.70
N ILE A 518 11.54 -24.96 21.54
CA ILE A 518 12.77 -25.06 20.71
C ILE A 518 12.85 -23.93 19.65
N LEU A 519 11.79 -23.13 19.48
CA LEU A 519 11.75 -21.98 18.54
C LEU A 519 11.98 -20.62 19.22
N LYS A 520 12.43 -20.56 20.48
CA LYS A 520 12.73 -19.31 21.19
C LYS A 520 14.20 -18.86 21.15
N GLU A 521 15.10 -19.66 20.57
CA GLU A 521 16.53 -19.31 20.43
C GLU A 521 17.00 -19.20 18.97
N LEU A 522 16.07 -18.96 18.04
CA LEU A 522 16.34 -18.46 16.69
C LEU A 522 15.49 -17.20 16.48
#